data_AF-A0A2S2KSN9-F1
#
_entry.id   AF-A0A2S2KSN9-F1
#
_cell.length_a   1.000
_cell.length_b   1.000
_cell.length_c   1.000
_cell.angle_alpha   90.00
_cell.angle_beta   90.00
_cell.angle_gamma   90.00
#
_symmetry.space_group_name_H-M   'P 1'
#
loop_
_entity.id
_entity.type
_entity.pdbx_description
1 polymer ?
#
loop_
_entity_poly.entity_id
_entity_poly.type
_entity_poly.pdbx_seq_one_letter_code
_entity_poly.pdbx_strand_id
1 'polypeptide(L)' 'MTENNDLSEHDLFVTEFPKKDFGIVDYLQGRVHFALLDQMKFMSASGMTKTQIKEVILTNVTEIIDKLEEKESESF' A
#
# COMPACT_ATOMS: atom_id res chain seq x y z
N MET A 1 27.76 26.06 14.76
CA MET A 1 27.79 24.60 14.72
C MET A 1 26.35 24.15 14.59
N THR A 2 26.01 23.67 13.41
CA THR A 2 24.64 23.39 12.96
C THR A 2 24.56 21.89 12.86
N GLU A 3 23.93 21.20 13.80
CA GLU A 3 23.60 19.78 13.60
C GLU A 3 22.32 19.40 14.35
N ASN A 4 21.47 18.68 13.60
CA ASN A 4 20.40 17.78 14.03
C ASN A 4 19.04 18.39 14.38
N ASN A 5 18.35 18.95 13.38
CA ASN A 5 16.90 19.15 13.44
C ASN A 5 16.11 18.52 12.27
N ASP A 6 16.71 17.59 11.52
CA ASP A 6 16.09 17.01 10.30
C ASP A 6 15.30 15.70 10.54
N LEU A 7 15.28 15.14 11.75
CA LEU A 7 14.50 13.93 12.04
C LEU A 7 13.01 14.21 12.31
N SER A 8 12.66 15.46 12.64
CA SER A 8 11.29 15.83 13.05
C SER A 8 10.32 16.02 11.88
N GLU A 9 10.82 16.26 10.67
CA GLU A 9 9.98 16.62 9.51
C GLU A 9 9.54 15.40 8.68
N HIS A 10 10.19 14.24 8.87
CA HIS A 10 9.80 12.99 8.21
C HIS A 10 8.62 12.26 8.86
N ASP A 11 8.22 12.66 10.07
CA ASP A 11 7.09 12.08 10.81
C ASP A 11 5.73 12.68 10.42
N LEU A 12 5.67 13.66 9.51
CA LEU A 12 4.47 14.49 9.33
C LEU A 12 3.44 13.98 8.30
N PHE A 13 3.68 12.86 7.62
CA PHE A 13 2.73 12.33 6.63
C PHE A 13 2.53 10.81 6.66
N VAL A 14 3.06 10.12 7.68
CA VAL A 14 2.72 8.71 7.88
C VAL A 14 1.48 8.68 8.76
N THR A 15 0.37 8.16 8.23
CA THR A 15 -0.73 7.69 9.08
C THR A 15 -0.18 6.53 9.90
N GLU A 16 0.44 6.84 11.03
CA GLU A 16 1.19 5.86 11.82
C GLU A 16 0.22 4.89 12.48
N PHE A 17 -0.02 3.79 11.77
CA PHE A 17 -0.55 2.57 12.35
C PHE A 17 0.33 2.18 13.56
N PRO A 18 -0.25 1.73 14.69
CA PRO A 18 0.46 1.55 15.95
C PRO A 18 1.78 0.78 15.77
N LYS A 19 2.89 1.45 16.11
CA LYS A 19 4.26 0.93 15.94
C LYS A 19 4.66 -0.12 16.98
N LYS A 20 3.88 -0.29 18.05
CA LYS A 20 4.17 -1.21 19.16
C LYS A 20 3.37 -2.50 18.95
N ASP A 21 4.05 -3.64 18.93
CA ASP A 21 3.50 -5.00 18.81
C ASP A 21 2.97 -5.42 17.42
N PHE A 22 3.22 -4.64 16.36
CA PHE A 22 2.87 -5.01 14.98
C PHE A 22 4.11 -5.40 14.16
N GLY A 23 4.06 -6.56 13.50
CA GLY A 23 5.10 -7.00 12.57
C GLY A 23 5.03 -6.29 11.22
N ILE A 24 6.12 -6.37 10.44
CA ILE A 24 6.16 -5.82 9.07
C ILE A 24 5.04 -6.37 8.17
N VAL A 25 4.62 -7.62 8.40
CA VAL A 25 3.50 -8.25 7.67
C VAL A 25 2.18 -7.57 8.00
N ASP A 26 1.91 -7.32 9.28
CA ASP A 26 0.67 -6.65 9.72
C ASP A 26 0.61 -5.22 9.19
N TYR A 27 1.77 -4.56 9.14
CA TYR A 27 1.91 -3.22 8.57
C TYR A 27 1.59 -3.17 7.08
N LEU A 28 2.17 -4.09 6.30
CA LEU A 28 1.93 -4.20 4.86
C LEU A 28 0.47 -4.57 4.59
N GLN A 29 -0.11 -5.48 5.38
CA GLN A 29 -1.52 -5.86 5.27
C GLN A 29 -2.44 -4.66 5.50
N GLY A 30 -2.17 -3.84 6.53
CA GLY A 30 -2.94 -2.61 6.79
C GLY A 30 -2.88 -1.64 5.61
N ARG A 31 -1.70 -1.40 5.05
CA ARG A 31 -1.51 -0.51 3.89
C ARG A 31 -2.25 -1.02 2.65
N VAL A 32 -2.17 -2.31 2.34
CA VAL A 32 -2.89 -2.92 1.21
C VAL A 32 -4.40 -2.79 1.42
N HIS A 33 -4.89 -3.06 2.63
CA HIS A 33 -6.31 -2.93 2.95
C HIS A 33 -6.83 -1.51 2.74
N PHE A 34 -6.10 -0.49 3.24
CA PHE A 34 -6.49 0.90 3.05
C PHE A 34 -6.41 1.35 1.58
N ALA A 35 -5.38 0.95 0.85
CA ALA A 35 -5.26 1.28 -0.58
C ALA A 35 -6.43 0.70 -1.40
N LEU A 36 -6.80 -0.55 -1.13
CA LEU A 36 -7.95 -1.18 -1.78
C LEU A 36 -9.27 -0.49 -1.40
N LEU A 37 -9.47 -0.15 -0.12
CA LEU A 37 -10.66 0.57 0.34
C LEU A 37 -10.79 1.95 -0.31
N ASP A 38 -9.69 2.70 -0.40
CA ASP A 38 -9.68 4.02 -1.02
C ASP A 38 -10.02 3.94 -2.50
N GLN A 39 -9.41 2.99 -3.22
CA GLN A 39 -9.69 2.72 -4.62
C GLN A 39 -11.16 2.33 -4.84
N MET A 40 -11.73 1.46 -3.98
CA MET A 40 -13.14 1.10 -4.04
C MET A 40 -14.06 2.31 -3.81
N LYS A 41 -13.74 3.19 -2.85
CA LYS A 41 -14.50 4.41 -2.60
C LYS A 41 -14.48 5.34 -3.80
N PHE A 42 -13.30 5.56 -4.39
CA PHE A 42 -13.15 6.38 -5.59
C PHE A 42 -13.95 5.83 -6.77
N MET A 43 -13.84 4.53 -7.03
CA MET A 43 -14.59 3.87 -8.12
C MET A 43 -16.10 3.86 -7.89
N SER A 44 -16.54 3.68 -6.64
CA SER A 44 -17.96 3.77 -6.30
C SER A 44 -18.47 5.21 -6.49
N ALA A 45 -17.67 6.22 -6.15
CA ALA A 45 -18.02 7.62 -6.35
C ALA A 45 -18.06 8.02 -7.83
N SER A 46 -17.29 7.33 -8.70
CA SER A 46 -17.34 7.51 -10.16
C SER A 46 -18.49 6.76 -10.85
N GLY A 47 -19.37 6.11 -10.08
CA GLY A 47 -20.57 5.44 -10.60
C GLY A 47 -20.36 4.00 -11.04
N MET A 48 -19.21 3.39 -10.72
CA MET A 48 -19.00 1.97 -11.02
C MET A 48 -19.83 1.08 -10.09
N THR A 49 -20.35 -0.01 -10.65
CA THR A 49 -21.04 -1.04 -9.86
C THR A 49 -20.06 -1.91 -9.08
N LYS A 50 -20.53 -2.55 -8.00
CA LYS A 50 -19.70 -3.47 -7.21
C LYS A 50 -19.03 -4.56 -8.05
N THR A 51 -19.71 -5.05 -9.08
CA THR A 51 -19.18 -6.07 -10.00
C THR A 51 -18.00 -5.54 -10.82
N GLN A 52 -18.13 -4.35 -11.40
CA GLN A 52 -17.06 -3.70 -12.16
C GLN A 52 -15.85 -3.37 -11.26
N ILE A 53 -16.11 -2.85 -10.06
CA ILE A 53 -15.05 -2.57 -9.08
C ILE A 53 -14.27 -3.84 -8.74
N LYS A 54 -14.99 -4.94 -8.48
CA LYS A 54 -14.39 -6.24 -8.18
C LYS A 54 -13.51 -6.72 -9.33
N GLU A 55 -14.00 -6.64 -10.56
CA GLU A 55 -13.27 -7.05 -11.75
C GLU A 55 -11.98 -6.23 -11.92
N VAL A 56 -12.06 -4.90 -11.85
CA VAL A 56 -10.89 -4.02 -12.00
C VAL A 56 -9.85 -4.28 -10.90
N ILE A 57 -10.26 -4.39 -9.64
CA ILE A 57 -9.33 -4.63 -8.53
C ILE A 57 -8.63 -5.99 -8.69
N LEU A 58 -9.38 -7.05 -9.01
CA LEU A 58 -8.80 -8.38 -9.20
C LEU A 58 -7.82 -8.42 -10.36
N THR A 59 -8.16 -7.80 -11.49
CA THR A 59 -7.24 -7.67 -12.63
C THR A 59 -5.96 -6.96 -12.23
N ASN A 60 -6.07 -5.80 -11.56
CA ASN A 60 -4.89 -5.04 -11.13
C ASN A 60 -4.01 -5.82 -10.15
N VAL A 61 -4.60 -6.50 -9.16
CA VAL A 61 -3.83 -7.30 -8.19
C VAL A 61 -3.16 -8.49 -8.87
N THR A 62 -3.87 -9.15 -9.78
CA THR A 62 -3.33 -10.27 -10.56
C THR A 62 -2.15 -9.81 -11.41
N GLU A 63 -2.29 -8.69 -12.12
CA GLU A 63 -1.18 -8.12 -12.90
C GLU A 63 0.03 -7.74 -12.04
N ILE A 64 -0.18 -7.19 -10.84
CA ILE A 64 0.91 -6.85 -9.92
C ILE A 64 1.66 -8.11 -9.48
N ILE A 65 0.92 -9.20 -9.18
CA ILE A 65 1.50 -10.49 -8.80
C ILE A 65 2.23 -11.12 -9.99
N ASP A 66 1.64 -11.10 -11.18
CA ASP A 66 2.23 -11.69 -12.39
C ASP A 66 3.50 -10.94 -12.82
N LYS A 67 3.55 -9.62 -12.59
CA LYS A 67 4.72 -8.77 -12.86
C LYS A 67 5.72 -8.76 -11.70
N LEU A 68 5.42 -9.43 -10.59
CA LEU A 68 6.36 -9.67 -9.50
C LEU A 68 7.34 -10.76 -9.95
N GLU A 69 8.09 -10.52 -11.02
CA GLU A 69 9.17 -11.41 -11.44
C GLU A 69 10.23 -11.50 -10.33
N GLU A 70 10.71 -12.72 -10.11
CA GLU A 70 11.66 -13.13 -9.07
C GLU A 70 12.99 -12.37 -9.19
N LYS A 71 13.10 -11.21 -8.56
CA LYS A 71 14.41 -10.53 -8.31
C LYS A 71 15.26 -11.27 -7.27
N GLU A 72 15.38 -12.59 -7.35
CA GLU A 72 16.24 -13.39 -6.46
C GLU A 72 17.10 -14.46 -7.18
N SER A 73 17.32 -14.38 -8.50
CA SER A 73 18.25 -15.29 -9.19
C SER A 73 19.36 -14.63 -10.03
N GLU A 74 19.62 -13.33 -9.83
CA GLU A 74 20.85 -12.66 -10.31
C GLU A 74 21.64 -12.04 -9.15
N SER A 75 22.09 -12.88 -8.22
CA SER A 75 23.27 -12.59 -7.39
C SER A 75 24.25 -13.76 -7.52
N PHE A 76 25.05 -13.69 -8.59
CA PHE A 76 26.30 -14.44 -8.77
C PHE A 76 27.39 -13.97 -7.78
#